data_AF-A0A973IKI2-F1
#
_entry.id   AF-A0A973IKI2-F1
#
_cell.length_a   1.000
_cell.length_b   1.000
_cell.length_c   1.000
_cell.angle_alpha   90.00
_cell.angle_beta   90.00
_cell.angle_gamma   90.00
#
_symmetry.space_group_name_H-M   'P 1'
#
loop_
_entity.id
_entity.type
_entity.pdbx_description
1 polymer ?
#
loop_
_entity_poly.entity_id
_entity_poly.type
_entity_poly.pdbx_seq_one_letter_code
_entity_poly.pdbx_strand_id
1 'polypeptide(L)'
;VVVTGTVRSGRVSLGDSVRLLPTGLGARVRGLRCQDRDAEAASRGERCAINLSGADIEIGRLARGDWVVAEASRLGDQHRLDVVLRSLPESPPLEHWAPVHLHHGSAHVTGRISLLEAEVLAPGASMLAQLVLDSPLQAAHDDRVVIRDHGASHTLGGARVLDVDPPRRGARKPARLAWLRRLQAFLPDGRGAQDPRVLWQAPTLDEESVDLVALAANLDRETSELESDATLGGWEVITHQGESHALPAPMQQRLYGRALECLALTHEQEPVMRGVDVDRLRRMVAPRLSAGLFRPLLERWKVGGEIVQHGPFVALASHEASLSPDQAQRWERVQPLLQASPFDPPRVRDIAQQFGWPESEVRSLLRSCALLGCVYQLRHDHFFLAPHVAELARLIRRLDGDSSVGATAAAFRDRVGCGRKLAVAILEFFDRVGFTRRVGDGHKVIREDMLFE
;
A
#
# COMPACT_ATOMS: atom_id res chain seq x y z
N VAL A 1 41.28 -7.03 5.10
CA VAL A 1 41.55 -7.66 3.79
C VAL A 1 41.69 -6.57 2.75
N VAL A 2 42.73 -6.60 1.91
CA VAL A 2 42.90 -5.62 0.82
C VAL A 2 42.31 -6.21 -0.46
N VAL A 3 41.39 -5.49 -1.08
CA VAL A 3 40.79 -5.84 -2.38
C VAL A 3 41.14 -4.77 -3.40
N THR A 4 41.33 -5.14 -4.66
CA THR A 4 41.63 -4.19 -5.73
C THR A 4 40.60 -4.29 -6.84
N GLY A 5 40.00 -3.16 -7.20
CA GLY A 5 38.94 -3.09 -8.19
C GLY A 5 38.93 -1.76 -8.94
N THR A 6 38.03 -1.64 -9.90
CA THR A 6 37.79 -0.40 -10.62
C THR A 6 36.59 0.32 -9.99
N VAL A 7 36.74 1.61 -9.69
CA VAL A 7 35.66 2.43 -9.16
C VAL A 7 34.71 2.76 -10.30
N ARG A 8 33.50 2.18 -10.27
CA ARG A 8 32.52 2.28 -11.36
C ARG A 8 31.69 3.57 -11.30
N SER A 9 31.22 3.93 -10.11
CA SER A 9 30.41 5.11 -9.85
C SER A 9 30.70 5.66 -8.45
N GLY A 10 30.27 6.90 -8.21
CA GLY A 10 30.42 7.57 -6.94
C GLY A 10 31.86 7.87 -6.52
N ARG A 11 32.01 8.06 -5.21
CA ARG A 11 33.27 8.32 -4.51
C ARG A 11 33.29 7.50 -3.22
N VAL A 12 34.45 6.96 -2.87
CA VAL A 12 34.68 6.30 -1.59
C VAL A 12 35.79 7.04 -0.85
N SER A 13 35.60 7.28 0.44
CA SER A 13 36.55 7.96 1.31
C SER A 13 36.99 7.06 2.47
N LEU A 14 38.12 7.42 3.07
CA LEU A 14 38.65 6.69 4.22
C LEU A 14 37.67 6.81 5.40
N GLY A 15 37.35 5.68 6.03
CA GLY A 15 36.43 5.62 7.16
C GLY A 15 34.98 5.31 6.79
N ASP A 16 34.62 5.29 5.50
CA ASP A 16 33.28 4.97 5.02
C ASP A 16 32.86 3.54 5.37
N SER A 17 31.57 3.37 5.65
CA SER A 17 30.91 2.07 5.76
C SER A 17 30.41 1.61 4.39
N VAL A 18 30.76 0.38 4.02
CA VAL A 18 30.44 -0.23 2.73
C VAL A 18 29.85 -1.62 2.94
N ARG A 19 29.12 -2.10 1.94
CA ARG A 19 28.53 -3.44 1.90
C ARG A 19 29.12 -4.22 0.74
N LEU A 20 29.38 -5.50 0.96
CA LEU A 20 29.91 -6.42 -0.02
C LEU A 20 28.76 -7.22 -0.65
N LEU A 21 28.72 -7.33 -1.97
CA LEU A 21 27.74 -8.14 -2.69
C LEU A 21 28.46 -9.27 -3.45
N PRO A 22 27.88 -10.49 -3.52
CA PRO A 22 26.52 -10.87 -3.09
C PRO A 22 26.36 -11.18 -1.59
N THR A 23 27.47 -11.29 -0.84
CA THR A 23 27.44 -11.82 0.54
C THR A 23 26.67 -10.98 1.56
N GLY A 24 26.43 -9.70 1.27
CA GLY A 24 25.73 -8.76 2.15
C GLY A 24 26.56 -8.28 3.34
N LEU A 25 27.84 -8.66 3.44
CA LEU A 25 28.68 -8.38 4.60
C LEU A 25 29.01 -6.89 4.70
N GLY A 26 28.87 -6.33 5.91
CA GLY A 26 29.28 -4.97 6.23
C GLY A 26 30.80 -4.87 6.45
N ALA A 27 31.40 -3.81 5.92
CA ALA A 27 32.82 -3.52 6.01
C ALA A 27 33.08 -2.03 6.23
N ARG A 28 34.22 -1.70 6.82
CA ARG A 28 34.71 -0.32 6.93
C ARG A 28 36.03 -0.14 6.19
N VAL A 29 36.14 0.98 5.48
CA VAL A 29 37.35 1.34 4.73
C VAL A 29 38.42 1.88 5.69
N ARG A 30 39.52 1.15 5.86
CA ARG A 30 40.67 1.55 6.70
C ARG A 30 41.82 2.20 5.94
N GLY A 31 41.88 2.00 4.64
CA GLY A 31 42.94 2.53 3.80
C GLY A 31 42.57 2.43 2.34
N LEU A 32 43.06 3.37 1.55
CA LEU A 32 42.77 3.50 0.13
C LEU A 32 44.09 3.77 -0.61
N ARG A 33 44.32 3.05 -1.70
CA ARG A 33 45.43 3.32 -2.62
C ARG A 33 44.91 3.40 -4.05
N CYS A 34 45.07 4.55 -4.69
CA CYS A 34 44.70 4.75 -6.09
C CYS A 34 45.96 4.73 -6.95
N GLN A 35 46.01 3.83 -7.93
CA GLN A 35 47.15 3.73 -8.86
C GLN A 35 48.52 3.70 -8.14
N ASP A 36 48.63 2.82 -7.14
CA ASP A 36 49.82 2.61 -6.28
C ASP A 36 50.21 3.79 -5.36
N ARG A 37 49.39 4.82 -5.23
CA ARG A 37 49.59 5.94 -4.29
C ARG A 37 48.55 5.92 -3.18
N ASP A 38 48.97 6.25 -1.96
CA ASP A 38 48.03 6.43 -0.84
C ASP A 38 47.10 7.61 -1.14
N ALA A 39 45.80 7.42 -0.91
CA ALA A 39 44.77 8.40 -1.21
C ALA A 39 43.74 8.45 -0.08
N GLU A 40 43.17 9.62 0.18
CA GLU A 40 42.09 9.78 1.16
C GLU A 40 40.71 9.45 0.55
N ALA A 41 40.60 9.55 -0.78
CA ALA A 41 39.41 9.19 -1.53
C ALA A 41 39.74 8.64 -2.93
N ALA A 42 38.83 7.84 -3.45
CA ALA A 42 38.86 7.31 -4.82
C ALA A 42 37.56 7.65 -5.55
N SER A 43 37.67 7.93 -6.85
CA SER A 43 36.58 8.40 -7.71
C SER A 43 36.43 7.57 -8.98
N ARG A 44 35.30 7.73 -9.66
CA ARG A 44 34.95 7.00 -10.89
C ARG A 44 36.10 6.96 -11.91
N GLY A 45 36.38 5.77 -12.43
CA GLY A 45 37.40 5.52 -13.45
C GLY A 45 38.77 5.15 -12.90
N GLU A 46 38.99 5.33 -11.59
CA GLU A 46 40.25 4.96 -10.95
C GLU A 46 40.29 3.46 -10.60
N ARG A 47 41.48 2.86 -10.69
CA ARG A 47 41.75 1.54 -10.10
C ARG A 47 42.21 1.75 -8.66
N CYS A 48 41.41 1.26 -7.71
CA CYS A 48 41.61 1.49 -6.29
C CYS A 48 41.80 0.16 -5.55
N ALA A 49 42.81 0.12 -4.68
CA ALA A 49 42.95 -0.91 -3.65
C ALA A 49 42.36 -0.39 -2.34
N ILE A 50 41.37 -1.10 -1.83
CA ILE A 50 40.61 -0.76 -0.63
C ILE A 50 40.99 -1.76 0.47
N ASN A 51 41.47 -1.26 1.60
CA ASN A 51 41.68 -2.05 2.80
C ASN A 51 40.37 -2.10 3.61
N LEU A 52 39.71 -3.24 3.59
CA LEU A 52 38.44 -3.49 4.26
C LEU A 52 38.65 -4.17 5.61
N SER A 53 37.93 -3.71 6.61
CA SER A 53 37.85 -4.35 7.93
C SER A 53 36.42 -4.62 8.34
N GLY A 54 36.15 -5.82 8.85
CA GLY A 54 34.85 -6.25 9.38
C GLY A 54 35.03 -7.59 10.09
N ALA A 55 34.10 -7.95 10.97
CA ALA A 55 34.20 -9.15 11.82
C ALA A 55 34.26 -10.46 11.01
N ASP A 56 33.62 -10.49 9.84
CA ASP A 56 33.46 -11.69 9.01
C ASP A 56 34.21 -11.64 7.66
N ILE A 57 35.15 -10.69 7.51
CA ILE A 57 35.87 -10.47 6.24
C ILE A 57 37.20 -11.22 6.27
N GLU A 58 37.22 -12.40 5.64
CA GLU A 58 38.39 -13.26 5.54
C GLU A 58 38.82 -13.48 4.08
N ILE A 59 40.12 -13.74 3.90
CA ILE A 59 40.70 -14.10 2.61
C ILE A 59 40.13 -15.48 2.22
N GLY A 60 39.37 -15.54 1.12
CA GLY A 60 38.69 -16.76 0.64
C GLY A 60 37.16 -16.66 0.61
N ARG A 61 36.56 -15.71 1.32
CA ARG A 61 35.12 -15.40 1.21
C ARG A 61 34.78 -14.37 0.13
N LEU A 62 35.80 -13.79 -0.48
CA LEU A 62 35.71 -12.78 -1.52
C LEU A 62 36.19 -13.37 -2.84
N ALA A 63 35.38 -13.24 -3.87
CA ALA A 63 35.65 -13.73 -5.21
C ALA A 63 35.81 -12.58 -6.22
N ARG A 64 36.43 -12.89 -7.37
CA ARG A 64 36.44 -11.97 -8.50
C ARG A 64 35.02 -11.84 -9.04
N GLY A 65 34.54 -10.60 -9.17
CA GLY A 65 33.18 -10.29 -9.58
C GLY A 65 32.31 -9.76 -8.45
N ASP A 66 32.79 -9.84 -7.19
CA ASP A 66 32.10 -9.24 -6.04
C ASP A 66 32.14 -7.71 -6.11
N TRP A 67 31.07 -7.08 -5.63
CA TRP A 67 30.92 -5.63 -5.62
C TRP A 67 31.11 -5.05 -4.23
N VAL A 68 31.75 -3.89 -4.18
CA VAL A 68 31.79 -3.04 -2.99
C VAL A 68 30.86 -1.87 -3.26
N VAL A 69 29.78 -1.76 -2.49
CA VAL A 69 28.77 -0.70 -2.63
C VAL A 69 28.68 0.11 -1.35
N ALA A 70 28.19 1.34 -1.45
CA ALA A 70 27.83 2.12 -0.27
C ALA A 70 26.78 1.36 0.56
N GLU A 71 26.81 1.52 1.89
CA GLU A 71 25.84 0.85 2.77
C GLU A 71 24.38 1.18 2.42
N ALA A 72 24.12 2.42 2.02
CA ALA A 72 22.81 2.89 1.56
C ALA A 72 22.42 2.45 0.13
N SER A 73 23.32 1.79 -0.60
CA SER A 73 23.04 1.36 -1.97
C SER A 73 21.96 0.29 -2.00
N ARG A 74 20.97 0.49 -2.87
CA ARG A 74 19.90 -0.48 -3.15
C ARG A 74 20.27 -1.52 -4.23
N LEU A 75 21.51 -1.48 -4.74
CA LEU A 75 22.03 -2.56 -5.57
C LEU A 75 21.92 -3.89 -4.81
N GLY A 76 21.40 -4.88 -5.51
CA GLY A 76 21.10 -6.19 -4.96
C GLY A 76 21.37 -7.30 -5.95
N ASP A 77 21.03 -8.50 -5.52
CA ASP A 77 21.25 -9.74 -6.24
C ASP A 77 20.14 -9.94 -7.28
N GLN A 78 20.44 -9.59 -8.53
CA GLN A 78 19.45 -9.65 -9.61
C GLN A 78 19.48 -10.99 -10.31
N HIS A 79 18.30 -11.59 -10.45
CA HIS A 79 18.10 -12.80 -11.25
C HIS A 79 17.47 -12.51 -12.61
N ARG A 80 16.99 -11.28 -12.81
CA ARG A 80 16.35 -10.86 -14.05
C ARG A 80 16.78 -9.45 -14.38
N LEU A 81 17.10 -9.21 -15.65
CA LEU A 81 17.47 -7.89 -16.15
C LEU A 81 16.69 -7.65 -17.43
N ASP A 82 15.94 -6.55 -17.52
CA ASP A 82 15.42 -6.10 -18.81
C ASP A 82 16.52 -5.32 -19.54
N VAL A 83 16.76 -5.68 -20.79
CA VAL A 83 17.88 -5.19 -21.58
C VAL A 83 17.47 -4.86 -23.01
N VAL A 84 18.22 -3.98 -23.65
CA VAL A 84 18.26 -3.93 -25.11
C VAL A 84 19.38 -4.85 -25.59
N LEU A 85 18.99 -5.92 -26.28
CA LEU A 85 19.88 -6.90 -26.86
C LEU A 85 20.28 -6.46 -28.27
N ARG A 86 21.56 -6.57 -28.61
CA ARG A 86 22.08 -6.37 -29.96
C ARG A 86 22.89 -7.60 -30.38
N SER A 87 22.40 -8.30 -31.40
CA SER A 87 23.08 -9.44 -32.01
C SER A 87 24.18 -8.94 -32.96
N LEU A 88 25.27 -9.71 -33.09
CA LEU A 88 26.31 -9.46 -34.09
C LEU A 88 25.84 -9.93 -35.48
N PRO A 89 26.21 -9.24 -36.57
CA PRO A 89 25.86 -9.66 -37.94
C PRO A 89 26.35 -11.07 -38.29
N GLU A 90 27.47 -11.49 -37.71
CA GLU A 90 28.10 -12.80 -37.95
C GLU A 90 27.57 -13.91 -37.02
N SER A 91 26.71 -13.56 -36.05
CA SER A 91 26.15 -14.54 -35.12
C SER A 91 24.95 -15.28 -35.71
N PRO A 92 24.69 -16.53 -35.30
CA PRO A 92 23.45 -17.21 -35.66
C PRO A 92 22.23 -16.46 -35.08
N PRO A 93 21.03 -16.62 -35.69
CA PRO A 93 19.79 -16.08 -35.14
C PRO A 93 19.59 -16.51 -33.69
N LEU A 94 19.19 -15.57 -32.83
CA LEU A 94 18.93 -15.88 -31.43
C LEU A 94 17.46 -16.23 -31.25
N GLU A 95 17.20 -17.43 -30.75
CA GLU A 95 15.86 -17.91 -30.45
C GLU A 95 15.40 -17.47 -29.05
N HIS A 96 14.08 -17.41 -28.87
CA HIS A 96 13.49 -17.23 -27.56
C HIS A 96 13.89 -18.36 -26.61
N TRP A 97 14.20 -17.99 -25.37
CA TRP A 97 14.63 -18.88 -24.28
C TRP A 97 15.97 -19.60 -24.52
N ALA A 98 16.81 -19.09 -25.43
CA ALA A 98 18.12 -19.65 -25.69
C ALA A 98 19.07 -19.54 -24.47
N PRO A 99 19.82 -20.62 -24.13
CA PRO A 99 20.82 -20.60 -23.07
C PRO A 99 22.07 -19.85 -23.51
N VAL A 100 22.59 -18.98 -22.62
CA VAL A 100 23.75 -18.13 -22.91
C VAL A 100 24.67 -17.96 -21.71
N HIS A 101 25.93 -17.64 -22.00
CA HIS A 101 26.88 -17.15 -21.00
C HIS A 101 26.93 -15.63 -21.03
N LEU A 102 26.88 -15.02 -19.85
CA LEU A 102 26.91 -13.59 -19.64
C LEU A 102 28.20 -13.18 -18.93
N HIS A 103 28.84 -12.15 -19.45
CA HIS A 103 30.03 -11.55 -18.84
C HIS A 103 29.78 -10.07 -18.55
N HIS A 104 29.89 -9.70 -17.28
CA HIS A 104 29.68 -8.34 -16.79
C HIS A 104 30.46 -8.12 -15.49
N GLY A 105 31.07 -6.95 -15.31
CA GLY A 105 31.64 -6.58 -14.01
C GLY A 105 32.74 -7.50 -13.47
N SER A 106 33.46 -8.23 -14.34
CA SER A 106 34.39 -9.32 -13.99
C SER A 106 33.73 -10.60 -13.45
N ALA A 107 32.40 -10.67 -13.42
CA ALA A 107 31.63 -11.88 -13.15
C ALA A 107 31.30 -12.65 -14.44
N HIS A 108 31.05 -13.94 -14.27
CA HIS A 108 30.62 -14.86 -15.31
C HIS A 108 29.42 -15.65 -14.79
N VAL A 109 28.30 -15.57 -15.49
CA VAL A 109 27.02 -16.15 -15.09
C VAL A 109 26.37 -16.82 -16.29
N THR A 110 25.65 -17.92 -16.07
CA THR A 110 24.79 -18.54 -17.08
C THR A 110 23.35 -18.05 -16.96
N GLY A 111 22.64 -18.04 -18.07
CA GLY A 111 21.23 -17.67 -18.07
C GLY A 111 20.56 -17.97 -19.39
N ARG A 112 19.36 -17.40 -19.56
CA ARG A 112 18.53 -17.55 -20.75
C ARG A 112 18.06 -16.20 -21.24
N ILE A 113 17.92 -16.06 -22.56
CA ILE A 113 17.41 -14.85 -23.21
C ILE A 113 15.91 -15.02 -23.48
N SER A 114 15.09 -14.19 -22.87
CA SER A 114 13.66 -14.09 -23.17
C SER A 114 13.41 -12.88 -24.08
N LEU A 115 13.22 -13.12 -25.37
CA LEU A 115 12.86 -12.07 -26.33
C LEU A 115 11.43 -11.54 -26.06
N LEU A 116 11.27 -10.21 -26.04
CA LEU A 116 10.01 -9.56 -25.65
C LEU A 116 9.18 -9.06 -26.83
N GLU A 117 9.79 -8.79 -27.99
CA GLU A 117 9.09 -8.24 -29.17
C GLU A 117 8.80 -9.28 -30.25
N ALA A 118 9.63 -10.31 -30.38
CA ALA A 118 9.43 -11.44 -31.30
C ALA A 118 10.02 -12.74 -30.73
N GLU A 119 9.82 -13.86 -31.42
CA GLU A 119 10.34 -15.18 -31.02
C GLU A 119 11.78 -15.44 -31.54
N VAL A 120 12.24 -14.67 -32.54
CA VAL A 120 13.59 -14.80 -33.10
C VAL A 120 14.18 -13.41 -33.36
N LEU A 121 15.44 -13.23 -32.98
CA LEU A 121 16.24 -12.04 -33.29
C LEU A 121 17.16 -12.34 -34.48
N ALA A 122 17.01 -11.57 -35.55
CA ALA A 122 17.85 -11.66 -36.72
C ALA A 122 19.30 -11.18 -36.44
N PRO A 123 20.31 -11.76 -37.11
CA PRO A 123 21.70 -11.32 -36.98
C PRO A 123 21.85 -9.81 -37.26
N GLY A 124 22.59 -9.11 -36.40
CA GLY A 124 22.85 -7.68 -36.54
C GLY A 124 21.70 -6.75 -36.07
N ALA A 125 20.53 -7.30 -35.74
CA ALA A 125 19.40 -6.52 -35.25
C ALA A 125 19.47 -6.27 -33.74
N SER A 126 18.64 -5.34 -33.27
CA SER A 126 18.45 -5.03 -31.85
C SER A 126 17.00 -5.21 -31.43
N MET A 127 16.77 -5.67 -30.20
CA MET A 127 15.43 -5.93 -29.67
C MET A 127 15.41 -5.82 -28.14
N LEU A 128 14.26 -5.50 -27.57
CA LEU A 128 14.03 -5.63 -26.13
C LEU A 128 14.00 -7.11 -25.72
N ALA A 129 14.77 -7.44 -24.70
CA ALA A 129 14.88 -8.79 -24.15
C ALA A 129 14.93 -8.74 -22.62
N GLN A 130 14.64 -9.87 -21.98
CA GLN A 130 14.87 -10.09 -20.57
C GLN A 130 15.91 -11.21 -20.41
N LEU A 131 16.95 -10.95 -19.64
CA LEU A 131 17.93 -11.95 -19.25
C LEU A 131 17.46 -12.61 -17.97
N VAL A 132 17.36 -13.94 -17.95
CA VAL A 132 16.99 -14.74 -16.78
C VAL A 132 18.22 -15.52 -16.34
N LEU A 133 18.76 -15.17 -15.17
CA LEU A 133 20.06 -15.64 -14.71
C LEU A 133 19.91 -16.84 -13.76
N ASP A 134 20.76 -17.86 -13.93
CA ASP A 134 20.77 -19.04 -13.05
C ASP A 134 21.39 -18.72 -11.68
N SER A 135 22.32 -17.76 -11.62
CA SER A 135 22.91 -17.20 -10.40
C SER A 135 22.75 -15.68 -10.37
N PRO A 136 22.71 -15.03 -9.19
CA PRO A 136 22.51 -13.60 -9.13
C PRO A 136 23.68 -12.81 -9.72
N LEU A 137 23.39 -11.66 -10.32
CA LEU A 137 24.38 -10.73 -10.86
C LEU A 137 24.03 -9.31 -10.40
N GLN A 138 25.03 -8.55 -9.96
CA GLN A 138 24.84 -7.12 -9.69
C GLN A 138 25.01 -6.34 -10.99
N ALA A 139 24.00 -5.55 -11.34
CA ALA A 139 24.02 -4.65 -12.49
C ALA A 139 23.24 -3.37 -12.17
N ALA A 140 23.51 -2.32 -12.94
CA ALA A 140 22.88 -1.01 -12.90
C ALA A 140 22.41 -0.61 -14.32
N HIS A 141 21.58 0.43 -14.41
CA HIS A 141 21.18 1.00 -15.69
C HIS A 141 22.41 1.44 -16.54
N ASP A 142 22.31 1.30 -17.87
CA ASP A 142 23.36 1.57 -18.87
C ASP A 142 24.58 0.63 -18.83
N ASP A 143 24.52 -0.41 -18.00
CA ASP A 143 25.57 -1.41 -17.97
C ASP A 143 25.63 -2.22 -19.26
N ARG A 144 26.84 -2.39 -19.79
CA ARG A 144 27.09 -3.24 -20.97
C ARG A 144 27.43 -4.66 -20.54
N VAL A 145 26.70 -5.63 -21.09
CA VAL A 145 26.88 -7.06 -20.85
C VAL A 145 27.30 -7.71 -22.17
N VAL A 146 28.30 -8.60 -22.11
CA VAL A 146 28.70 -9.41 -23.26
C VAL A 146 28.00 -10.76 -23.19
N ILE A 147 27.44 -11.20 -24.33
CA ILE A 147 26.67 -12.43 -24.44
C ILE A 147 27.39 -13.39 -25.38
N ARG A 148 27.61 -14.62 -24.89
CA ARG A 148 28.24 -15.72 -25.63
C ARG A 148 27.29 -16.91 -25.72
N ASP A 149 27.54 -17.76 -26.72
CA ASP A 149 26.81 -19.01 -26.95
C ASP A 149 26.91 -19.96 -25.76
N HIS A 150 26.09 -21.01 -25.75
CA HIS A 150 26.09 -22.03 -24.70
C HIS A 150 27.45 -22.72 -24.49
N GLY A 151 28.28 -22.83 -25.53
CA GLY A 151 29.63 -23.38 -25.41
C GLY A 151 30.67 -22.37 -24.90
N ALA A 152 30.28 -21.12 -24.65
CA ALA A 152 31.17 -19.98 -24.37
C ALA A 152 32.29 -19.80 -25.42
N SER A 153 32.10 -20.31 -26.63
CA SER A 153 33.06 -20.36 -27.72
C SER A 153 32.95 -19.16 -28.67
N HIS A 154 31.73 -18.69 -28.92
CA HIS A 154 31.41 -17.61 -29.86
C HIS A 154 30.69 -16.46 -29.15
N THR A 155 31.06 -15.23 -29.48
CA THR A 155 30.32 -14.05 -29.03
C THR A 155 29.08 -13.88 -29.90
N LEU A 156 27.90 -13.90 -29.29
CA LEU A 156 26.63 -13.72 -29.98
C LEU A 156 26.27 -12.24 -30.14
N GLY A 157 26.66 -11.42 -29.16
CA GLY A 157 26.24 -10.02 -29.11
C GLY A 157 26.58 -9.33 -27.80
N GLY A 158 25.94 -8.18 -27.63
CA GLY A 158 25.98 -7.43 -26.39
C GLY A 158 24.59 -6.99 -25.97
N ALA A 159 24.42 -6.68 -24.70
CA ALA A 159 23.20 -6.12 -24.15
C ALA A 159 23.52 -4.86 -23.33
N ARG A 160 22.59 -3.90 -23.31
CA ARG A 160 22.61 -2.78 -22.35
C ARG A 160 21.46 -2.94 -21.36
N VAL A 161 21.76 -2.84 -20.07
CA VAL A 161 20.77 -2.97 -19.00
C VAL A 161 19.88 -1.74 -18.94
N LEU A 162 18.57 -1.97 -18.91
CA LEU A 162 17.53 -0.95 -18.81
C LEU A 162 16.88 -0.96 -17.43
N ASP A 163 16.52 -2.14 -16.93
CA ASP A 163 15.89 -2.28 -15.62
C ASP A 163 16.45 -3.52 -14.92
N VAL A 164 16.83 -3.31 -13.66
CA VAL A 164 17.50 -4.31 -12.82
C VAL A 164 16.54 -5.11 -11.97
N ASP A 165 15.30 -4.64 -11.75
CA ASP A 165 14.27 -5.36 -10.99
C ASP A 165 12.95 -5.48 -11.79
N PRO A 166 12.96 -6.21 -12.91
CA PRO A 166 11.79 -6.31 -13.76
C PRO A 166 10.72 -7.23 -13.14
N PRO A 167 9.43 -6.97 -13.44
CA PRO A 167 8.34 -7.79 -12.93
C PRO A 167 8.45 -9.24 -13.44
N ARG A 168 8.19 -10.21 -12.55
CA ARG A 168 8.22 -11.65 -12.88
C ARG A 168 7.21 -12.06 -13.96
N ARG A 169 6.10 -11.34 -14.08
CA ARG A 169 5.02 -11.60 -15.04
C ARG A 169 4.66 -10.32 -15.77
N GLY A 170 4.29 -10.45 -17.04
CA GLY A 170 3.84 -9.32 -17.85
C GLY A 170 4.94 -8.51 -18.52
N ALA A 171 6.16 -9.07 -18.67
CA ALA A 171 7.25 -8.42 -19.40
C ALA A 171 6.88 -8.09 -20.87
N ARG A 172 6.03 -8.91 -21.50
CA ARG A 172 5.50 -8.70 -22.86
C ARG A 172 4.26 -7.80 -22.94
N LYS A 173 3.78 -7.25 -21.81
CA LYS A 173 2.60 -6.36 -21.85
C LYS A 173 2.94 -5.09 -22.63
N PRO A 174 2.00 -4.55 -23.44
CA PRO A 174 2.24 -3.31 -24.18
C PRO A 174 2.71 -2.14 -23.31
N ALA A 175 2.11 -1.97 -22.13
CA ALA A 175 2.51 -0.94 -21.16
C ALA A 175 3.97 -1.09 -20.70
N ARG A 176 4.42 -2.32 -20.43
CA ARG A 176 5.81 -2.58 -20.01
C ARG A 176 6.78 -2.36 -21.16
N LEU A 177 6.45 -2.80 -22.37
CA LEU A 177 7.27 -2.52 -23.56
C LEU A 177 7.39 -1.02 -23.83
N ALA A 178 6.30 -0.26 -23.66
CA ALA A 178 6.34 1.20 -23.78
C ALA A 178 7.29 1.83 -22.74
N TRP A 179 7.21 1.39 -21.49
CA TRP A 179 8.15 1.82 -20.44
C TRP A 179 9.61 1.49 -20.76
N LEU A 180 9.89 0.27 -21.21
CA LEU A 180 11.24 -0.14 -21.60
C LEU A 180 11.78 0.67 -22.78
N ARG A 181 10.92 1.07 -23.74
CA ARG A 181 11.32 1.97 -24.83
C ARG A 181 11.69 3.36 -24.34
N ARG A 182 11.01 3.88 -23.30
CA ARG A 182 11.41 5.16 -22.67
C ARG A 182 12.75 5.04 -21.95
N LEU A 183 12.98 3.96 -21.21
CA LEU A 183 14.30 3.68 -20.62
C LEU A 183 15.38 3.53 -21.69
N GLN A 184 15.08 2.85 -22.80
CA GLN A 184 16.00 2.74 -23.93
C GLN A 184 16.31 4.12 -24.55
N ALA A 185 15.32 4.98 -24.71
CA ALA A 185 15.52 6.34 -25.23
C ALA A 185 16.23 7.26 -24.23
N PHE A 186 16.21 6.93 -22.93
CA PHE A 186 16.96 7.61 -21.88
C PHE A 186 18.44 7.21 -21.83
N LEU A 187 18.83 6.13 -22.52
CA LEU A 187 20.23 5.72 -22.61
C LEU A 187 21.09 6.80 -23.29
N PRO A 188 22.32 7.06 -22.79
CA PRO A 188 23.21 8.03 -23.40
C PRO A 188 23.74 7.51 -24.74
N ASP A 189 23.50 8.26 -25.82
CA ASP A 189 23.98 7.95 -27.17
C ASP A 189 25.13 8.88 -27.58
N GLY A 190 26.24 8.85 -26.84
CA GLY A 190 27.55 9.44 -27.23
C GLY A 190 27.62 10.94 -27.59
N ARG A 191 26.50 11.67 -27.69
CA ARG A 191 26.38 13.07 -28.16
C ARG A 191 25.31 13.90 -27.46
N GLY A 192 24.60 13.38 -26.45
CA GLY A 192 23.51 14.11 -25.79
C GLY A 192 23.48 13.92 -24.28
N ALA A 193 23.09 14.98 -23.57
CA ALA A 193 22.71 14.91 -22.16
C ALA A 193 21.46 14.02 -22.01
N GLN A 194 21.39 13.26 -20.92
CA GLN A 194 20.20 12.49 -20.57
C GLN A 194 19.05 13.47 -20.29
N ASP A 195 18.02 13.49 -21.14
CA ASP A 195 16.82 14.28 -20.88
C ASP A 195 15.81 13.45 -20.08
N PRO A 196 15.62 13.72 -18.78
CA PRO A 196 14.69 12.97 -17.95
C PRO A 196 13.24 13.09 -18.42
N ARG A 197 12.89 14.11 -19.23
CA ARG A 197 11.53 14.29 -19.79
C ARG A 197 11.12 13.11 -20.67
N VAL A 198 12.08 12.36 -21.22
CA VAL A 198 11.81 11.17 -22.04
C VAL A 198 11.10 10.08 -21.22
N LEU A 199 11.39 9.96 -19.92
CA LEU A 199 10.75 8.98 -19.04
C LEU A 199 9.28 9.31 -18.77
N TRP A 200 8.95 10.60 -18.74
CA TRP A 200 7.65 11.13 -18.31
C TRP A 200 6.77 11.59 -19.48
N GLN A 201 7.07 11.16 -20.70
CA GLN A 201 6.22 11.39 -21.87
C GLN A 201 4.80 10.85 -21.66
N ALA A 202 3.87 11.31 -22.50
CA ALA A 202 2.45 11.01 -22.40
C ALA A 202 2.19 9.51 -22.11
N PRO A 203 1.53 9.20 -20.99
CA PRO A 203 1.35 7.82 -20.57
C PRO A 203 0.37 7.08 -21.47
N THR A 204 0.55 5.78 -21.60
CA THR A 204 -0.43 4.90 -22.24
C THR A 204 -1.60 4.63 -21.29
N LEU A 205 -2.78 4.29 -21.82
CA LEU A 205 -3.99 4.01 -21.00
C LEU A 205 -3.79 2.85 -19.99
N ASP A 206 -2.90 1.90 -20.32
CA ASP A 206 -2.64 0.69 -19.53
C ASP A 206 -1.41 0.81 -18.62
N GLU A 207 -0.79 1.99 -18.56
CA GLU A 207 0.42 2.18 -17.76
C GLU A 207 0.11 2.09 -16.26
N GLU A 208 0.97 1.39 -15.53
CA GLU A 208 0.88 1.22 -14.09
C GLU A 208 1.71 2.30 -13.38
N SER A 209 1.61 2.39 -12.05
CA SER A 209 2.44 3.31 -11.27
C SER A 209 3.92 2.94 -11.36
N VAL A 210 4.79 3.94 -11.39
CA VAL A 210 6.25 3.76 -11.33
C VAL A 210 6.73 3.97 -9.91
N ASP A 211 7.43 3.00 -9.34
CA ASP A 211 8.15 3.17 -8.06
C ASP A 211 9.39 4.04 -8.30
N LEU A 212 9.34 5.27 -7.80
CA LEU A 212 10.39 6.26 -7.98
C LEU A 212 11.64 5.92 -7.17
N VAL A 213 11.48 5.19 -6.07
CA VAL A 213 12.61 4.80 -5.22
C VAL A 213 13.39 3.67 -5.88
N ALA A 214 12.68 2.69 -6.48
CA ALA A 214 13.31 1.66 -7.29
C ALA A 214 13.96 2.26 -8.55
N LEU A 215 13.28 3.20 -9.22
CA LEU A 215 13.84 3.87 -10.38
C LEU A 215 15.08 4.71 -10.04
N ALA A 216 15.06 5.46 -8.93
CA ALA A 216 16.20 6.22 -8.41
C ALA A 216 17.42 5.31 -8.18
N ALA A 217 17.19 4.16 -7.55
CA ALA A 217 18.23 3.15 -7.36
C ALA A 217 18.79 2.59 -8.67
N ASN A 218 17.92 2.32 -9.65
CA ASN A 218 18.34 1.81 -10.95
C ASN A 218 19.18 2.83 -11.73
N LEU A 219 18.79 4.12 -11.68
CA LEU A 219 19.43 5.21 -12.43
C LEU A 219 20.61 5.88 -11.70
N ASP A 220 20.90 5.48 -10.46
CA ASP A 220 21.88 6.14 -9.57
C ASP A 220 21.59 7.65 -9.41
N ARG A 221 20.31 7.99 -9.17
CA ARG A 221 19.81 9.36 -8.98
C ARG A 221 19.10 9.50 -7.63
N GLU A 222 18.91 10.74 -7.18
CA GLU A 222 18.08 11.01 -6.02
C GLU A 222 16.58 10.87 -6.35
N THR A 223 15.81 10.30 -5.42
CA THR A 223 14.35 10.16 -5.58
C THR A 223 13.66 11.52 -5.76
N SER A 224 14.09 12.55 -5.04
CA SER A 224 13.57 13.92 -5.10
C SER A 224 13.65 14.54 -6.50
N GLU A 225 14.72 14.25 -7.24
CA GLU A 225 14.89 14.70 -8.62
C GLU A 225 13.85 14.03 -9.52
N LEU A 226 13.68 12.71 -9.39
CA LEU A 226 12.69 11.96 -10.18
C LEU A 226 11.25 12.35 -9.84
N GLU A 227 10.96 12.66 -8.58
CA GLU A 227 9.66 13.20 -8.16
C GLU A 227 9.36 14.54 -8.85
N SER A 228 10.36 15.40 -8.94
CA SER A 228 10.25 16.70 -9.62
C SER A 228 10.08 16.52 -11.12
N ASP A 229 10.89 15.66 -11.74
CA ASP A 229 10.83 15.35 -13.17
C ASP A 229 9.47 14.75 -13.56
N ALA A 230 8.93 13.83 -12.75
CA ALA A 230 7.62 13.22 -12.94
C ALA A 230 6.49 14.24 -12.85
N THR A 231 6.54 15.11 -11.83
CA THR A 231 5.55 16.17 -11.64
C THR A 231 5.54 17.15 -12.82
N LEU A 232 6.72 17.54 -13.32
CA LEU A 232 6.85 18.39 -14.52
C LEU A 232 6.35 17.70 -15.78
N GLY A 233 6.48 16.37 -15.86
CA GLY A 233 5.91 15.53 -16.92
C GLY A 233 4.39 15.32 -16.82
N GLY A 234 3.71 15.91 -15.84
CA GLY A 234 2.26 15.76 -15.62
C GLY A 234 1.86 14.45 -14.96
N TRP A 235 2.82 13.73 -14.37
CA TRP A 235 2.54 12.57 -13.54
C TRP A 235 2.27 13.02 -12.11
N GLU A 236 1.40 12.29 -11.43
CA GLU A 236 1.09 12.57 -10.03
C GLU A 236 2.00 11.77 -9.12
N VAL A 237 2.80 12.47 -8.33
CA VAL A 237 3.64 11.84 -7.33
C VAL A 237 2.90 11.73 -6.00
N ILE A 238 2.84 10.51 -5.46
CA ILE A 238 2.35 10.22 -4.11
C ILE A 238 3.49 9.62 -3.28
N THR A 239 3.65 10.12 -2.05
CA THR A 239 4.74 9.72 -1.16
C THR A 239 4.22 9.37 0.24
N HIS A 240 4.82 8.35 0.84
CA HIS A 240 4.51 7.96 2.23
C HIS A 240 5.68 7.19 2.86
N GLN A 241 6.26 7.72 3.94
CA GLN A 241 7.26 7.03 4.77
C GLN A 241 8.38 6.30 3.99
N GLY A 242 8.95 6.97 2.97
CA GLY A 242 10.03 6.41 2.17
C GLY A 242 9.58 5.57 0.97
N GLU A 243 8.27 5.38 0.76
CA GLU A 243 7.69 4.95 -0.50
C GLU A 243 7.34 6.18 -1.36
N SER A 244 7.61 6.12 -2.67
CA SER A 244 7.32 7.21 -3.60
C SER A 244 6.94 6.64 -4.96
N HIS A 245 5.74 6.94 -5.43
CA HIS A 245 5.20 6.43 -6.70
C HIS A 245 4.71 7.57 -7.58
N ALA A 246 5.04 7.49 -8.88
CA ALA A 246 4.45 8.34 -9.90
C ALA A 246 3.30 7.61 -10.58
N LEU A 247 2.13 8.25 -10.62
CA LEU A 247 0.90 7.74 -11.24
C LEU A 247 0.60 8.54 -12.50
N PRO A 248 0.37 7.88 -13.63
CA PRO A 248 -0.02 8.55 -14.86
C PRO A 248 -1.48 9.04 -14.76
N ALA A 249 -1.79 10.18 -15.39
CA ALA A 249 -3.13 10.78 -15.34
C ALA A 249 -4.29 9.82 -15.72
N PRO A 250 -4.18 8.96 -16.76
CA PRO A 250 -5.21 7.97 -17.06
C PRO A 250 -5.47 6.97 -15.93
N MET A 251 -4.42 6.56 -15.20
CA MET A 251 -4.57 5.66 -14.05
C MET A 251 -5.29 6.36 -12.91
N GLN A 252 -4.97 7.62 -12.62
CA GLN A 252 -5.64 8.39 -11.58
C GLN A 252 -7.15 8.52 -11.87
N GLN A 253 -7.51 8.89 -13.11
CA GLN A 253 -8.90 9.01 -13.54
C GLN A 253 -9.64 7.68 -13.41
N ARG A 254 -9.01 6.58 -13.84
CA ARG A 254 -9.57 5.23 -13.70
C ARG A 254 -9.78 4.83 -12.24
N LEU A 255 -8.81 5.11 -11.36
CA LEU A 255 -8.92 4.80 -9.93
C LEU A 255 -9.99 5.66 -9.25
N TYR A 256 -10.08 6.95 -9.60
CA TYR A 256 -11.11 7.85 -9.09
C TYR A 256 -12.51 7.42 -9.51
N GLY A 257 -12.73 7.17 -10.82
CA GLY A 257 -14.01 6.66 -11.32
C GLY A 257 -14.42 5.35 -10.67
N ARG A 258 -13.47 4.40 -10.54
CA ARG A 258 -13.71 3.15 -9.82
C ARG A 258 -14.02 3.36 -8.34
N ALA A 259 -13.42 4.35 -7.69
CA ALA A 259 -13.75 4.70 -6.30
C ALA A 259 -15.19 5.19 -6.17
N LEU A 260 -15.63 6.09 -7.05
CA LEU A 260 -17.00 6.58 -7.08
C LEU A 260 -18.01 5.44 -7.33
N GLU A 261 -17.76 4.59 -8.32
CA GLU A 261 -18.59 3.41 -8.61
C GLU A 261 -18.65 2.44 -7.42
N CYS A 262 -17.51 2.13 -6.80
CA CYS A 262 -17.44 1.24 -5.66
C CYS A 262 -18.20 1.81 -4.45
N LEU A 263 -18.07 3.11 -4.19
CA LEU A 263 -18.80 3.78 -3.11
C LEU A 263 -20.30 3.75 -3.38
N ALA A 264 -20.74 4.14 -4.59
CA ALA A 264 -22.15 4.12 -4.98
C ALA A 264 -22.78 2.73 -4.82
N LEU A 265 -22.14 1.68 -5.35
CA LEU A 265 -22.59 0.30 -5.21
C LEU A 265 -22.64 -0.15 -3.75
N THR A 266 -21.66 0.24 -2.94
CA THR A 266 -21.65 -0.15 -1.51
C THR A 266 -22.75 0.58 -0.73
N HIS A 267 -23.02 1.85 -1.04
CA HIS A 267 -24.13 2.58 -0.42
C HIS A 267 -25.50 1.99 -0.80
N GLU A 268 -25.67 1.52 -2.03
CA GLU A 268 -26.90 0.83 -2.46
C GLU A 268 -27.08 -0.51 -1.73
N GLN A 269 -26.00 -1.27 -1.54
CA GLN A 269 -26.03 -2.57 -0.87
C GLN A 269 -26.14 -2.46 0.65
N GLU A 270 -25.54 -1.43 1.25
CA GLU A 270 -25.43 -1.23 2.70
C GLU A 270 -25.87 0.22 3.09
N PRO A 271 -27.13 0.63 2.84
CA PRO A 271 -27.55 2.04 2.95
C PRO A 271 -27.48 2.60 4.38
N VAL A 272 -27.53 1.71 5.38
CA VAL A 272 -27.44 2.08 6.80
C VAL A 272 -26.03 2.47 7.23
N MET A 273 -25.02 2.05 6.46
CA MET A 273 -23.63 2.36 6.78
C MET A 273 -23.33 3.82 6.40
N ARG A 274 -22.60 4.52 7.27
CA ARG A 274 -22.16 5.92 7.04
C ARG A 274 -21.12 6.05 5.93
N GLY A 275 -20.58 4.93 5.44
CA GLY A 275 -19.55 4.87 4.43
C GLY A 275 -18.78 3.56 4.50
N VAL A 276 -17.75 3.48 3.67
CA VAL A 276 -16.85 2.33 3.52
C VAL A 276 -15.56 2.59 4.29
N ASP A 277 -15.10 1.61 5.05
CA ASP A 277 -13.79 1.66 5.70
C ASP A 277 -12.66 1.91 4.68
N VAL A 278 -11.69 2.76 5.02
CA VAL A 278 -10.59 3.17 4.12
C VAL A 278 -9.84 1.97 3.53
N ASP A 279 -9.53 0.96 4.34
CA ASP A 279 -8.81 -0.23 3.88
C ASP A 279 -9.68 -1.16 3.04
N ARG A 280 -10.99 -1.24 3.34
CA ARG A 280 -11.97 -1.92 2.47
C ARG A 280 -12.02 -1.23 1.10
N LEU A 281 -12.11 0.10 1.05
CA LEU A 281 -12.13 0.86 -0.20
C LEU A 281 -10.83 0.64 -1.01
N ARG A 282 -9.67 0.70 -0.36
CA ARG A 282 -8.37 0.42 -1.01
C ARG A 282 -8.35 -0.94 -1.68
N ARG A 283 -8.78 -2.00 -0.98
CA ARG A 283 -8.81 -3.37 -1.54
C ARG A 283 -9.73 -3.48 -2.75
N MET A 284 -10.84 -2.74 -2.75
CA MET A 284 -11.81 -2.73 -3.85
C MET A 284 -11.33 -1.93 -5.06
N VAL A 285 -10.60 -0.83 -4.85
CA VAL A 285 -10.24 0.13 -5.91
C VAL A 285 -8.80 -0.07 -6.41
N ALA A 286 -7.84 -0.16 -5.50
CA ALA A 286 -6.40 -0.13 -5.79
C ALA A 286 -5.64 -1.19 -4.96
N PRO A 287 -5.88 -2.50 -5.17
CA PRO A 287 -5.29 -3.56 -4.34
C PRO A 287 -3.76 -3.64 -4.44
N ARG A 288 -3.16 -3.10 -5.50
CA ARG A 288 -1.70 -3.08 -5.70
C ARG A 288 -1.01 -1.91 -5.00
N LEU A 289 -1.75 -0.89 -4.59
CA LEU A 289 -1.18 0.21 -3.81
C LEU A 289 -1.11 -0.20 -2.34
N SER A 290 0.00 0.14 -1.69
CA SER A 290 0.15 0.00 -0.25
C SER A 290 -0.87 0.89 0.47
N ALA A 291 -1.20 0.57 1.73
CA ALA A 291 -2.06 1.43 2.54
C ALA A 291 -1.46 2.83 2.74
N GLY A 292 -0.12 2.89 2.85
CA GLY A 292 0.64 4.14 2.96
C GLY A 292 0.43 5.06 1.77
N LEU A 293 0.51 4.53 0.54
CA LEU A 293 0.34 5.30 -0.70
C LEU A 293 -1.13 5.61 -1.02
N PHE A 294 -2.07 4.75 -0.60
CA PHE A 294 -3.49 4.99 -0.85
C PHE A 294 -4.01 6.22 -0.11
N ARG A 295 -3.50 6.50 1.10
CA ARG A 295 -4.00 7.60 1.92
C ARG A 295 -3.73 8.99 1.30
N PRO A 296 -2.52 9.35 0.84
CA PRO A 296 -2.29 10.58 0.07
C PRO A 296 -3.17 10.70 -1.16
N LEU A 297 -3.42 9.60 -1.88
CA LEU A 297 -4.30 9.59 -3.05
C LEU A 297 -5.75 9.91 -2.65
N LEU A 298 -6.25 9.29 -1.57
CA LEU A 298 -7.58 9.57 -1.04
C LEU A 298 -7.75 11.02 -0.57
N GLU A 299 -6.74 11.60 0.10
CA GLU A 299 -6.78 13.00 0.52
C GLU A 299 -6.93 13.96 -0.68
N ARG A 300 -6.35 13.61 -1.83
CA ARG A 300 -6.51 14.39 -3.05
C ARG A 300 -7.90 14.24 -3.66
N TRP A 301 -8.45 13.03 -3.69
CA TRP A 301 -9.82 12.81 -4.16
C TRP A 301 -10.87 13.57 -3.34
N LYS A 302 -10.61 13.79 -2.05
CA LYS A 302 -11.47 14.59 -1.17
C LYS A 302 -11.48 16.09 -1.51
N VAL A 303 -10.47 16.61 -2.22
CA VAL A 303 -10.40 18.03 -2.60
C VAL A 303 -11.58 18.45 -3.47
N GLY A 304 -12.06 17.54 -4.33
CA GLY A 304 -13.24 17.79 -5.17
C GLY A 304 -14.57 17.83 -4.41
N GLY A 305 -14.58 17.47 -3.12
CA GLY A 305 -15.77 17.47 -2.27
C GLY A 305 -16.79 16.36 -2.57
N GLU A 306 -16.64 15.61 -3.66
CA GLU A 306 -17.54 14.52 -4.04
C GLU A 306 -17.37 13.28 -3.14
N ILE A 307 -16.15 13.07 -2.63
CA ILE A 307 -15.81 12.06 -1.63
C ILE A 307 -15.54 12.75 -0.29
N VAL A 308 -16.22 12.30 0.75
CA VAL A 308 -16.09 12.80 2.13
C VAL A 308 -15.63 11.70 3.08
N GLN A 309 -15.05 12.08 4.21
CA GLN A 309 -14.59 11.14 5.22
C GLN A 309 -15.11 11.54 6.61
N HIS A 310 -15.73 10.60 7.30
CA HIS A 310 -16.21 10.72 8.67
C HIS A 310 -15.52 9.67 9.55
N GLY A 311 -14.45 10.09 10.23
CA GLY A 311 -13.60 9.17 11.00
C GLY A 311 -12.94 8.12 10.10
N PRO A 312 -13.12 6.81 10.35
CA PRO A 312 -12.55 5.76 9.53
C PRO A 312 -13.34 5.46 8.24
N PHE A 313 -14.52 6.08 8.06
CA PHE A 313 -15.42 5.80 6.95
C PHE A 313 -15.33 6.86 5.86
N VAL A 314 -15.33 6.41 4.60
CA VAL A 314 -15.33 7.21 3.39
C VAL A 314 -16.65 7.02 2.66
N ALA A 315 -17.28 8.10 2.22
CA ALA A 315 -18.56 8.07 1.53
C ALA A 315 -18.60 9.10 0.40
N LEU A 316 -19.65 9.03 -0.42
CA LEU A 316 -19.99 10.11 -1.34
C LEU A 316 -20.65 11.22 -0.52
N ALA A 317 -20.41 12.48 -0.86
CA ALA A 317 -21.03 13.61 -0.18
C ALA A 317 -22.56 13.59 -0.26
N SER A 318 -23.11 12.97 -1.31
CA SER A 318 -24.55 12.79 -1.51
C SER A 318 -25.13 11.61 -0.71
N HIS A 319 -24.30 10.82 -0.02
CA HIS A 319 -24.77 9.65 0.74
C HIS A 319 -25.16 10.07 2.16
N GLU A 320 -26.41 9.79 2.51
CA GLU A 320 -26.90 9.89 3.87
C GLU A 320 -27.33 8.50 4.35
N ALA A 321 -26.81 8.10 5.49
CA ALA A 321 -27.13 6.80 6.08
C ALA A 321 -28.64 6.71 6.34
N SER A 322 -29.29 5.72 5.73
CA SER A 322 -30.74 5.55 5.79
C SER A 322 -31.12 4.07 5.81
N LEU A 323 -32.36 3.78 6.19
CA LEU A 323 -32.89 2.42 6.06
C LEU A 323 -33.11 2.10 4.58
N SER A 324 -32.91 0.84 4.20
CA SER A 324 -33.36 0.39 2.87
C SER A 324 -34.89 0.54 2.75
N PRO A 325 -35.46 0.62 1.54
CA PRO A 325 -36.90 0.79 1.37
C PRO A 325 -37.74 -0.28 2.10
N ASP A 326 -37.31 -1.55 2.06
CA ASP A 326 -37.97 -2.64 2.80
C ASP A 326 -37.83 -2.47 4.32
N GLN A 327 -36.64 -2.07 4.80
CA GLN A 327 -36.44 -1.79 6.22
C GLN A 327 -37.26 -0.59 6.70
N ALA A 328 -37.37 0.47 5.90
CA ALA A 328 -38.18 1.64 6.23
C ALA A 328 -39.66 1.28 6.37
N GLN A 329 -40.21 0.50 5.44
CA GLN A 329 -41.61 0.03 5.51
C GLN A 329 -41.86 -0.84 6.74
N ARG A 330 -40.92 -1.71 7.11
CA ARG A 330 -41.03 -2.52 8.33
C ARG A 330 -40.90 -1.67 9.58
N TRP A 331 -40.02 -0.67 9.57
CA TRP A 331 -39.83 0.25 10.69
C TRP A 331 -41.10 1.04 11.00
N GLU A 332 -41.84 1.52 9.99
CA GLU A 332 -43.14 2.18 10.18
C GLU A 332 -44.15 1.32 10.94
N ARG A 333 -44.06 -0.02 10.83
CA ARG A 333 -44.94 -0.96 11.56
C ARG A 333 -44.42 -1.27 12.97
N VAL A 334 -43.11 -1.34 13.16
CA VAL A 334 -42.48 -1.69 14.44
C VAL A 334 -42.40 -0.50 15.40
N GLN A 335 -42.12 0.70 14.90
CA GLN A 335 -41.95 1.91 15.72
C GLN A 335 -43.16 2.17 16.65
N PRO A 336 -44.43 2.09 16.19
CA PRO A 336 -45.58 2.29 17.06
C PRO A 336 -45.68 1.29 18.22
N LEU A 337 -45.22 0.05 18.03
CA LEU A 337 -45.22 -0.96 19.10
C LEU A 337 -44.22 -0.62 20.20
N LEU A 338 -43.03 -0.15 19.81
CA LEU A 338 -42.02 0.34 20.76
C LEU A 338 -42.50 1.63 21.44
N GLN A 339 -43.30 2.44 20.74
CA GLN A 339 -43.89 3.67 21.27
C GLN A 339 -44.99 3.40 22.31
N ALA A 340 -45.82 2.37 22.08
CA ALA A 340 -46.95 2.04 22.94
C ALA A 340 -46.55 1.53 24.35
N SER A 341 -45.33 1.03 24.51
CA SER A 341 -44.81 0.53 25.79
C SER A 341 -43.40 1.10 26.05
N PRO A 342 -43.31 2.39 26.43
CA PRO A 342 -42.04 3.13 26.41
C PRO A 342 -40.96 2.58 27.33
N PHE A 343 -41.36 2.00 28.46
CA PHE A 343 -40.46 1.47 29.48
C PHE A 343 -40.46 -0.05 29.62
N ASP A 344 -41.25 -0.75 28.79
CA ASP A 344 -41.22 -2.21 28.65
C ASP A 344 -41.61 -2.61 27.21
N PRO A 345 -40.83 -2.18 26.21
CA PRO A 345 -41.16 -2.44 24.81
C PRO A 345 -41.05 -3.94 24.50
N PRO A 346 -41.80 -4.44 23.50
CA PRO A 346 -41.75 -5.83 23.09
C PRO A 346 -40.35 -6.24 22.63
N ARG A 347 -39.98 -7.51 22.86
CA ARG A 347 -38.69 -8.05 22.42
C ARG A 347 -38.73 -8.43 20.95
N VAL A 348 -37.55 -8.69 20.38
CA VAL A 348 -37.40 -9.19 18.99
C VAL A 348 -38.36 -10.35 18.70
N ARG A 349 -38.43 -11.35 19.59
CA ARG A 349 -39.31 -12.52 19.43
C ARG A 349 -40.80 -12.15 19.38
N ASP A 350 -41.22 -11.15 20.17
CA ASP A 350 -42.62 -10.79 20.32
C ASP A 350 -43.06 -10.00 19.06
N ILE A 351 -42.19 -9.11 18.57
CA ILE A 351 -42.35 -8.40 17.29
C ILE A 351 -42.36 -9.40 16.11
N ALA A 352 -41.46 -10.38 16.12
CA ALA A 352 -41.38 -11.43 15.11
C ALA A 352 -42.67 -12.26 15.04
N GLN A 353 -43.20 -12.68 16.19
CA GLN A 353 -44.47 -13.41 16.27
C GLN A 353 -45.66 -12.58 15.80
N GLN A 354 -45.71 -11.30 16.19
CA GLN A 354 -46.82 -10.41 15.85
C GLN A 354 -46.94 -10.16 14.33
N PHE A 355 -45.82 -10.02 13.64
CA PHE A 355 -45.81 -9.76 12.19
C PHE A 355 -45.55 -11.01 11.33
N GLY A 356 -45.27 -12.16 11.93
CA GLY A 356 -44.93 -13.39 11.21
C GLY A 356 -43.58 -13.32 10.49
N TRP A 357 -42.62 -12.57 11.04
CA TRP A 357 -41.28 -12.38 10.44
C TRP A 357 -40.23 -13.26 11.11
N PRO A 358 -39.14 -13.62 10.41
CA PRO A 358 -37.99 -14.25 11.06
C PRO A 358 -37.35 -13.34 12.10
N GLU A 359 -36.98 -13.87 13.28
CA GLU A 359 -36.30 -13.10 14.32
C GLU A 359 -34.99 -12.47 13.83
N SER A 360 -34.27 -13.14 12.92
CA SER A 360 -33.06 -12.61 12.29
C SER A 360 -33.32 -11.30 11.54
N GLU A 361 -34.45 -11.19 10.84
CA GLU A 361 -34.82 -10.00 10.08
C GLU A 361 -35.24 -8.85 11.00
N VAL A 362 -36.05 -9.14 12.03
CA VAL A 362 -36.40 -8.14 13.06
C VAL A 362 -35.15 -7.62 13.77
N ARG A 363 -34.24 -8.52 14.14
CA ARG A 363 -32.97 -8.16 14.78
C ARG A 363 -32.09 -7.34 13.84
N SER A 364 -32.04 -7.68 12.56
CA SER A 364 -31.31 -6.91 11.54
C SER A 364 -31.88 -5.50 11.38
N LEU A 365 -33.21 -5.36 11.29
CA LEU A 365 -33.90 -4.08 11.24
C LEU A 365 -33.56 -3.20 12.46
N LEU A 366 -33.74 -3.74 13.67
CA LEU A 366 -33.50 -2.97 14.90
C LEU A 366 -32.02 -2.60 15.08
N ARG A 367 -31.08 -3.42 14.61
CA ARG A 367 -29.66 -3.06 14.54
C ARG A 367 -29.42 -1.93 13.54
N SER A 368 -30.06 -1.95 12.37
CA SER A 368 -29.99 -0.85 11.42
C SER A 368 -30.53 0.46 12.03
N CYS A 369 -31.69 0.41 12.66
CA CYS A 369 -32.26 1.55 13.39
C CYS A 369 -31.33 2.03 14.53
N ALA A 370 -30.60 1.12 15.18
CA ALA A 370 -29.63 1.49 16.21
C ALA A 370 -28.42 2.25 15.62
N LEU A 371 -27.93 1.84 14.45
CA LEU A 371 -26.85 2.54 13.74
C LEU A 371 -27.24 3.96 13.32
N LEU A 372 -28.52 4.15 12.96
CA LEU A 372 -29.10 5.47 12.65
C LEU A 372 -29.44 6.30 13.91
N GLY A 373 -29.29 5.73 15.10
CA GLY A 373 -29.61 6.40 16.36
C GLY A 373 -31.09 6.46 16.71
N CYS A 374 -31.96 5.73 16.00
CA CYS A 374 -33.41 5.70 16.28
C CYS A 374 -33.73 4.89 17.54
N VAL A 375 -32.93 3.86 17.84
CA VAL A 375 -33.12 2.97 19.00
C VAL A 375 -31.80 2.68 19.72
N TYR A 376 -31.88 2.31 20.99
CA TYR A 376 -30.76 1.75 21.75
C TYR A 376 -31.03 0.30 22.12
N GLN A 377 -30.01 -0.53 22.00
CA GLN A 377 -30.03 -1.89 22.52
C GLN A 377 -29.56 -1.91 23.98
N LEU A 378 -30.51 -1.98 24.91
CA LEU A 378 -30.19 -2.03 26.35
C LEU A 378 -29.66 -3.41 26.76
N ARG A 379 -30.27 -4.47 26.21
CA ARG A 379 -29.85 -5.88 26.35
C ARG A 379 -30.07 -6.64 25.05
N HIS A 380 -29.53 -7.85 24.96
CA HIS A 380 -29.77 -8.74 23.83
C HIS A 380 -31.28 -8.84 23.54
N ASP A 381 -31.65 -8.57 22.28
CA ASP A 381 -33.02 -8.58 21.78
C ASP A 381 -34.02 -7.63 22.45
N HIS A 382 -33.54 -6.62 23.19
CA HIS A 382 -34.37 -5.61 23.83
C HIS A 382 -33.93 -4.20 23.41
N PHE A 383 -34.77 -3.56 22.60
CA PHE A 383 -34.51 -2.27 21.96
C PHE A 383 -35.53 -1.23 22.42
N PHE A 384 -35.06 -0.02 22.68
CA PHE A 384 -35.86 1.11 23.15
C PHE A 384 -35.70 2.27 22.18
N LEU A 385 -36.76 3.03 21.94
CA LEU A 385 -36.68 4.27 21.16
C LEU A 385 -35.75 5.27 21.87
N ALA A 386 -34.94 5.99 21.09
CA ALA A 386 -34.02 6.98 21.63
C ALA A 386 -34.69 8.03 22.56
N PRO A 387 -35.86 8.61 22.23
CA PRO A 387 -36.58 9.50 23.13
C PRO A 387 -36.92 8.88 24.49
N HIS A 388 -37.27 7.59 24.53
CA HIS A 388 -37.60 6.90 25.78
C HIS A 388 -36.37 6.65 26.64
N VAL A 389 -35.22 6.37 26.01
CA VAL A 389 -33.95 6.25 26.74
C VAL A 389 -33.54 7.60 27.35
N ALA A 390 -33.75 8.70 26.63
CA ALA A 390 -33.55 10.04 27.18
C ALA A 390 -34.47 10.31 28.39
N GLU A 391 -35.73 9.89 28.31
CA GLU A 391 -36.66 10.01 29.44
C GLU A 391 -36.23 9.16 30.65
N LEU A 392 -35.78 7.92 30.43
CA LEU A 392 -35.22 7.05 31.47
C LEU A 392 -33.99 7.71 32.13
N ALA A 393 -33.12 8.33 31.35
CA ALA A 393 -31.96 9.07 31.86
C ALA A 393 -32.40 10.25 32.76
N ARG A 394 -33.41 11.02 32.34
CA ARG A 394 -33.98 12.12 33.16
C ARG A 394 -34.61 11.60 34.47
N LEU A 395 -35.26 10.43 34.44
CA LEU A 395 -35.81 9.81 35.65
C LEU A 395 -34.70 9.38 36.61
N ILE A 396 -33.61 8.80 36.10
CA ILE A 396 -32.44 8.42 36.91
C ILE A 396 -31.78 9.65 37.53
N ARG A 397 -31.59 10.75 36.78
CA ARG A 397 -31.06 12.02 37.31
C ARG A 397 -31.89 12.53 38.49
N ARG A 398 -33.22 12.51 38.36
CA ARG A 398 -34.12 12.93 39.45
C ARG A 398 -33.97 12.03 40.69
N LEU A 399 -33.92 10.72 40.49
CA LEU A 399 -33.78 9.76 41.60
C LEU A 399 -32.42 9.85 42.31
N ASP A 400 -31.35 10.16 41.58
CA ASP A 400 -30.03 10.42 42.17
C ASP A 400 -30.01 11.74 42.94
N GLY A 401 -30.63 12.81 42.43
CA GLY A 401 -30.77 14.08 43.13
C GLY A 401 -31.62 14.00 44.41
N ASP A 402 -32.66 13.15 44.41
CA ASP A 402 -33.56 12.94 45.54
C ASP A 402 -32.95 12.01 46.63
N SER A 403 -31.80 11.37 46.40
CA SER A 403 -31.23 10.37 47.30
C SER A 403 -29.72 10.46 47.47
N SER A 404 -29.23 10.48 48.71
CA SER A 404 -27.79 10.46 49.01
C SER A 404 -27.08 9.17 48.57
N VAL A 405 -27.82 8.06 48.41
CA VAL A 405 -27.31 6.75 47.97
C VAL A 405 -27.33 6.61 46.44
N GLY A 406 -28.07 7.48 45.75
CA GLY A 406 -28.28 7.46 44.30
C GLY A 406 -29.48 6.65 43.86
N ALA A 407 -29.67 6.50 42.55
CA ALA A 407 -30.83 5.80 41.99
C ALA A 407 -30.75 4.29 42.28
N THR A 408 -31.57 3.78 43.20
CA THR A 408 -31.65 2.34 43.51
C THR A 408 -32.58 1.62 42.55
N ALA A 409 -32.35 0.31 42.33
CA ALA A 409 -33.20 -0.49 41.45
C ALA A 409 -34.67 -0.54 41.92
N ALA A 410 -34.93 -0.48 43.24
CA ALA A 410 -36.28 -0.45 43.79
C ALA A 410 -36.97 0.89 43.50
N ALA A 411 -36.32 2.01 43.82
CA ALA A 411 -36.87 3.35 43.57
C ALA A 411 -37.11 3.60 42.08
N PHE A 412 -36.18 3.15 41.22
CA PHE A 412 -36.32 3.25 39.78
C PHE A 412 -37.49 2.40 39.25
N ARG A 413 -37.59 1.14 39.69
CA ARG A 413 -38.71 0.25 39.35
C ARG A 413 -40.05 0.88 39.71
N ASP A 414 -40.17 1.40 40.94
CA ASP A 414 -41.42 1.96 41.46
C ASP A 414 -41.82 3.23 40.72
N ARG A 415 -40.85 4.01 40.23
CA ARG A 415 -41.11 5.20 39.41
C ARG A 415 -41.50 4.88 37.98
N VAL A 416 -40.86 3.89 37.37
CA VAL A 416 -41.02 3.53 35.94
C VAL A 416 -42.18 2.55 35.71
N GLY A 417 -42.57 1.80 36.74
CA GLY A 417 -43.62 0.78 36.64
C GLY A 417 -43.20 -0.49 35.89
N CYS A 418 -41.89 -0.70 35.68
CA CYS A 418 -41.37 -1.88 34.99
C CYS A 418 -41.04 -3.04 35.94
N GLY A 419 -40.77 -4.24 35.40
CA GLY A 419 -40.34 -5.38 36.23
C GLY A 419 -38.92 -5.20 36.81
N ARG A 420 -38.64 -5.78 37.99
CA ARG A 420 -37.32 -5.69 38.68
C ARG A 420 -36.14 -6.09 37.79
N LYS A 421 -36.30 -7.14 36.98
CA LYS A 421 -35.24 -7.62 36.06
C LYS A 421 -34.92 -6.62 34.96
N LEU A 422 -35.91 -5.84 34.53
CA LEU A 422 -35.77 -4.80 33.52
C LEU A 422 -35.20 -3.50 34.12
N ALA A 423 -35.67 -3.11 35.31
CA ALA A 423 -35.11 -2.00 36.06
C ALA A 423 -33.58 -2.13 36.22
N VAL A 424 -33.11 -3.30 36.65
CA VAL A 424 -31.67 -3.59 36.77
C VAL A 424 -30.97 -3.54 35.40
N ALA A 425 -31.60 -4.04 34.34
CA ALA A 425 -31.06 -4.01 32.99
C ALA A 425 -30.78 -2.60 32.48
N ILE A 426 -31.73 -1.70 32.72
CA ILE A 426 -31.67 -0.32 32.30
C ILE A 426 -30.53 0.38 33.06
N LEU A 427 -30.45 0.21 34.38
CA LEU A 427 -29.38 0.79 35.19
C LEU A 427 -27.99 0.27 34.79
N GLU A 428 -27.85 -1.05 34.55
CA GLU A 428 -26.61 -1.64 34.03
C GLU A 428 -26.23 -1.11 32.64
N PHE A 429 -27.21 -0.82 31.78
CA PHE A 429 -26.95 -0.17 30.49
C PHE A 429 -26.38 1.24 30.70
N PHE A 430 -26.98 2.05 31.58
CA PHE A 430 -26.49 3.40 31.89
C PHE A 430 -25.11 3.39 32.55
N ASP A 431 -24.79 2.37 33.35
CA ASP A 431 -23.44 2.16 33.85
C ASP A 431 -22.45 1.82 32.72
N ARG A 432 -22.84 0.93 31.81
CA ARG A 432 -21.99 0.49 30.69
C ARG A 432 -21.67 1.60 29.71
N VAL A 433 -22.64 2.47 29.41
CA VAL A 433 -22.42 3.67 28.56
C VAL A 433 -21.74 4.81 29.30
N GLY A 434 -21.47 4.64 30.61
CA GLY A 434 -20.75 5.62 31.43
C GLY A 434 -21.56 6.85 31.82
N PHE A 435 -22.89 6.76 31.76
CA PHE A 435 -23.79 7.82 32.23
C PHE A 435 -23.91 7.79 33.76
N THR A 436 -24.08 6.59 34.33
CA THR A 436 -24.06 6.34 35.77
C THR A 436 -22.84 5.52 36.18
N ARG A 437 -22.58 5.49 37.48
CA ARG A 437 -21.68 4.53 38.11
C ARG A 437 -22.34 3.97 39.35
N ARG A 438 -22.31 2.64 39.48
CA ARG A 438 -22.79 1.95 40.68
C ARG A 438 -21.89 2.26 41.88
N VAL A 439 -22.49 2.72 42.98
CA VAL A 439 -21.85 2.98 44.28
C VAL A 439 -22.71 2.32 45.36
N GLY A 440 -22.21 1.20 45.91
CA GLY A 440 -23.01 0.35 46.80
C GLY A 440 -24.27 -0.16 46.11
N ASP A 441 -25.43 0.17 46.68
CA ASP A 441 -26.75 -0.25 46.19
C ASP A 441 -27.44 0.75 45.26
N GLY A 442 -26.83 1.93 45.04
CA GLY A 442 -27.36 2.97 44.15
C GLY A 442 -26.48 3.22 42.93
N HIS A 443 -27.07 3.89 41.94
CA HIS A 443 -26.40 4.32 40.72
C HIS A 443 -26.34 5.85 40.72
N LYS A 444 -25.12 6.42 40.73
CA LYS A 444 -24.90 7.86 40.72
C LYS A 444 -24.62 8.37 39.33
N VAL A 445 -25.16 9.52 38.97
CA VAL A 445 -24.89 10.18 37.70
C VAL A 445 -23.47 10.76 37.75
N ILE A 446 -22.65 10.45 36.74
CA ILE A 446 -21.25 10.89 36.68
C ILE A 446 -20.94 11.76 35.46
N ARG A 447 -21.89 11.87 34.52
CA ARG A 447 -21.81 12.73 33.33
C ARG A 447 -23.15 13.44 33.16
N GLU A 448 -23.16 14.75 33.34
CA GLU A 448 -24.38 15.54 33.22
C GLU A 448 -24.70 15.90 31.74
N ASP A 449 -23.70 15.98 30.86
CA ASP A 449 -23.77 16.93 29.72
C ASP A 449 -23.83 16.37 28.27
N MET A 450 -23.80 15.05 27.98
CA MET A 450 -23.35 14.66 26.61
C MET A 450 -24.06 13.49 25.90
N LEU A 451 -24.93 12.71 26.54
CA LEU A 451 -25.42 11.44 25.92
C LEU A 451 -26.92 11.36 25.68
N PHE A 452 -27.75 12.05 26.47
CA PHE A 452 -29.19 11.82 26.55
C PHE A 452 -29.97 13.10 26.93
N GLU A 453 -29.75 14.20 26.22
CA GLU A 453 -30.57 15.42 26.36
C GLU A 453 -31.97 15.24 25.74
#